data_AF-A0A672RXH0-F1
#
_entry.id   AF-A0A672RXH0-F1
#
_cell.length_a   1.000
_cell.length_b   1.000
_cell.length_c   1.000
_cell.angle_alpha   90.00
_cell.angle_beta   90.00
_cell.angle_gamma   90.00
#
_symmetry.space_group_name_H-M   'P 1'
#
loop_
_entity.id
_entity.type
_entity.pdbx_description
1 polymer ?
#
loop_
_entity_poly.entity_id
_entity_poly.type
_entity_poly.pdbx_seq_one_letter_code
_entity_poly.pdbx_strand_id
1 'polypeptide(L)'
;MAATLANGGFCPITGERVLSPESVRDTLSLMHSCGMYDFSGQFAFHVGLPAKSGVAGGILLVVPNVMGVMCWSPPLDKLGNSVRGIQFCTDLVSLFNFHNYDNLRHFAKKHDPRREGGEQRYTFGPQDNESLSNDLQKELALKDTVWTQVSPTECNEDSSTTVVYRMENVGEGN
;
A
#
# COMPACT_ATOMS: atom_id res chain seq x y z
N MET A 1 -12.61 -5.85 -4.71
CA MET A 1 -12.06 -7.23 -4.68
C MET A 1 -10.95 -7.41 -3.65
N ALA A 2 -9.81 -6.70 -3.75
CA ALA A 2 -8.71 -6.83 -2.78
C ALA A 2 -9.16 -6.62 -1.31
N ALA A 3 -10.04 -5.65 -1.07
CA ALA A 3 -10.57 -5.37 0.26
C ALA A 3 -11.43 -6.52 0.82
N THR A 4 -12.08 -7.31 -0.04
CA THR A 4 -12.82 -8.52 0.37
C THR A 4 -11.86 -9.58 0.91
N LEU A 5 -10.68 -9.74 0.29
CA LEU A 5 -9.62 -10.62 0.78
C LEU A 5 -9.02 -10.08 2.08
N ALA A 6 -8.80 -8.76 2.17
CA ALA A 6 -8.33 -8.12 3.40
C ALA A 6 -9.30 -8.32 4.59
N ASN A 7 -10.60 -8.41 4.30
CA ASN A 7 -11.71 -8.52 5.26
C ASN A 7 -12.22 -9.97 5.43
N GLY A 8 -11.36 -10.97 5.27
CA GLY A 8 -11.69 -12.36 5.60
C GLY A 8 -12.77 -13.01 4.71
N GLY A 9 -13.01 -12.46 3.51
CA GLY A 9 -13.98 -12.99 2.55
C GLY A 9 -15.35 -12.29 2.56
N PHE A 10 -15.52 -11.28 3.42
CA PHE A 10 -16.70 -10.42 3.43
C PHE A 10 -16.47 -9.18 2.58
N CYS A 11 -17.40 -8.90 1.68
CA CYS A 11 -17.37 -7.69 0.88
C CYS A 11 -17.64 -6.49 1.79
N PRO A 12 -16.70 -5.53 1.93
CA PRO A 12 -16.86 -4.43 2.89
C PRO A 12 -17.97 -3.45 2.50
N ILE A 13 -18.37 -3.40 1.23
CA ILE A 13 -19.43 -2.51 0.73
C ILE A 13 -20.83 -3.11 0.82
N THR A 14 -20.97 -4.43 0.57
CA THR A 14 -22.28 -5.10 0.61
C THR A 14 -22.55 -5.84 1.91
N GLY A 15 -21.51 -6.11 2.72
CA GLY A 15 -21.59 -6.97 3.91
C GLY A 15 -21.76 -8.45 3.59
N GLU A 16 -21.80 -8.84 2.32
CA GLU A 16 -22.03 -10.21 1.90
C GLU A 16 -20.77 -11.07 2.06
N ARG A 17 -20.95 -12.33 2.48
CA ARG A 17 -19.87 -13.31 2.48
C ARG A 17 -19.68 -13.90 1.08
N VAL A 18 -18.62 -13.47 0.41
CA VAL A 18 -18.28 -13.91 -0.96
C VAL A 18 -17.38 -15.14 -0.93
N LEU A 19 -16.46 -15.23 0.04
CA LEU A 19 -15.47 -16.30 0.13
C LEU A 19 -15.44 -16.94 1.53
N SER A 20 -15.00 -18.20 1.59
CA SER A 20 -14.74 -18.86 2.87
C SER A 20 -13.42 -18.32 3.48
N PRO A 21 -13.31 -18.24 4.82
CA PRO A 21 -12.07 -17.84 5.49
C PRO A 21 -10.86 -18.71 5.13
N GLU A 22 -11.09 -20.01 4.88
CA GLU A 22 -10.06 -20.94 4.43
C GLU A 22 -9.53 -20.56 3.05
N SER A 23 -10.41 -20.35 2.06
CA SER A 23 -10.00 -19.93 0.72
C SER A 23 -9.27 -18.59 0.74
N VAL A 24 -9.67 -17.66 1.60
CA VAL A 24 -9.00 -16.36 1.74
C VAL A 24 -7.60 -16.54 2.32
N ARG A 25 -7.45 -17.28 3.43
CA ARG A 25 -6.15 -17.56 4.05
C ARG A 25 -5.19 -18.22 3.06
N ASP A 26 -5.65 -19.24 2.35
CA ASP A 26 -4.81 -20.00 1.43
C ASP A 26 -4.39 -19.14 0.23
N THR A 27 -5.33 -18.31 -0.28
CA THR A 27 -5.04 -17.35 -1.35
C THR A 27 -4.00 -16.32 -0.91
N LEU A 28 -4.17 -15.71 0.27
CA LEU A 28 -3.21 -14.71 0.79
C LEU A 28 -1.82 -15.33 1.03
N SER A 29 -1.78 -16.57 1.51
CA SER A 29 -0.53 -17.30 1.72
C SER A 29 0.23 -17.52 0.41
N LEU A 30 -0.47 -17.92 -0.66
CA LEU A 30 0.12 -18.10 -1.98
C LEU A 30 0.47 -16.77 -2.67
N MET A 31 -0.35 -15.74 -2.49
CA MET A 31 -0.03 -14.39 -3.00
C MET A 31 1.24 -13.84 -2.35
N HIS A 32 1.50 -14.16 -1.09
CA HIS A 32 2.70 -13.71 -0.40
C HIS A 32 3.98 -14.34 -0.99
N SER A 33 3.96 -15.64 -1.31
CA SER A 33 5.16 -16.35 -1.78
C SER A 33 5.33 -16.41 -3.30
N CYS A 34 4.24 -16.36 -4.07
CA CYS A 34 4.23 -16.59 -5.52
C CYS A 34 3.58 -15.43 -6.32
N GLY A 35 3.32 -14.30 -5.66
CA GLY A 35 2.51 -13.22 -6.20
C GLY A 35 3.12 -12.41 -7.35
N MET A 36 4.44 -12.27 -7.35
CA MET A 36 5.19 -11.25 -8.08
C MET A 36 6.24 -11.84 -9.04
N TYR A 37 5.95 -12.99 -9.65
CA TYR A 37 6.87 -13.74 -10.52
C TYR A 37 8.20 -14.03 -9.80
N ASP A 38 9.33 -13.93 -10.49
CA ASP A 38 10.66 -14.13 -9.94
C ASP A 38 11.03 -13.09 -8.85
N PHE A 39 10.27 -11.99 -8.77
CA PHE A 39 10.42 -10.97 -7.72
C PHE A 39 9.71 -11.35 -6.41
N SER A 40 8.95 -12.44 -6.34
CA SER A 40 8.12 -12.78 -5.17
C SER A 40 8.92 -12.88 -3.86
N GLY A 41 10.12 -13.48 -3.90
CA GLY A 41 10.98 -13.58 -2.71
C GLY A 41 11.48 -12.22 -2.21
N GLN A 42 11.91 -11.35 -3.13
CA GLN A 42 12.37 -10.00 -2.79
C GLN A 42 11.21 -9.11 -2.32
N PHE A 43 10.04 -9.22 -2.96
CA PHE A 43 8.83 -8.51 -2.56
C PHE A 43 8.36 -8.93 -1.17
N ALA A 44 8.34 -10.23 -0.87
CA ALA A 44 7.98 -10.74 0.45
C ALA A 44 8.95 -10.28 1.55
N PHE A 45 10.23 -10.11 1.22
CA PHE A 45 11.23 -9.65 2.18
C PHE A 45 11.20 -8.14 2.43
N HIS A 46 11.01 -7.32 1.39
CA HIS A 46 11.06 -5.87 1.50
C HIS A 46 9.70 -5.23 1.79
N VAL A 47 8.65 -5.68 1.10
CA VAL A 47 7.28 -5.16 1.26
C VAL A 47 6.50 -5.99 2.27
N GLY A 48 6.66 -7.31 2.24
CA GLY A 48 6.03 -8.18 3.24
C GLY A 48 4.51 -8.16 3.22
N LEU A 49 3.89 -7.91 2.07
CA LEU A 49 2.43 -7.91 1.90
C LEU A 49 2.02 -8.92 0.83
N PRO A 50 0.84 -9.56 0.95
CA PRO A 50 0.29 -10.37 -0.13
C PRO A 50 -0.03 -9.49 -1.35
N ALA A 51 0.55 -9.82 -2.49
CA ALA A 51 0.31 -9.09 -3.73
C ALA A 51 0.17 -10.04 -4.93
N LYS A 52 -0.43 -9.57 -6.01
CA LYS A 52 -0.42 -10.26 -7.30
C LYS A 52 -0.22 -9.27 -8.43
N SER A 53 0.83 -9.46 -9.23
CA SER A 53 1.06 -8.68 -10.45
C SER A 53 0.42 -9.32 -11.69
N GLY A 54 0.20 -8.52 -12.73
CA GLY A 54 -0.22 -8.99 -14.04
C GLY A 54 0.40 -8.16 -15.18
N VAL A 55 0.55 -8.78 -16.35
CA VAL A 55 1.17 -8.20 -17.55
C VAL A 55 0.50 -6.92 -18.06
N ALA A 56 -0.77 -6.68 -17.69
CA ALA A 56 -1.45 -5.42 -17.98
C ALA A 56 -0.90 -4.22 -17.18
N GLY A 57 0.09 -4.45 -16.29
CA GLY A 57 0.64 -3.44 -15.39
C GLY A 57 -0.15 -3.28 -14.09
N GLY A 58 -1.03 -4.23 -13.78
CA GLY A 58 -1.81 -4.25 -12.55
C GLY A 58 -1.07 -4.94 -11.40
N ILE A 59 -1.12 -4.38 -10.20
CA ILE A 59 -0.68 -5.02 -8.95
C ILE A 59 -1.85 -4.92 -7.96
N LEU A 60 -2.41 -6.08 -7.64
CA LEU A 60 -3.42 -6.24 -6.61
C LEU A 60 -2.71 -6.47 -5.28
N LEU A 61 -2.79 -5.51 -4.36
CA LEU A 61 -2.14 -5.54 -3.05
C LEU A 61 -3.19 -5.71 -1.95
N VAL A 62 -2.90 -6.54 -0.95
CA VAL A 62 -3.77 -6.74 0.21
C VAL A 62 -3.00 -6.38 1.47
N VAL A 63 -3.57 -5.51 2.30
CA VAL A 63 -3.13 -5.26 3.67
C VAL A 63 -4.15 -5.93 4.61
N PRO A 64 -3.87 -7.15 5.11
CA PRO A 64 -4.83 -7.90 5.91
C PRO A 64 -5.37 -7.08 7.08
N ASN A 65 -6.69 -7.12 7.30
CA ASN A 65 -7.41 -6.39 8.34
C ASN A 65 -7.36 -4.85 8.24
N VAL A 66 -6.85 -4.27 7.14
CA VAL A 66 -6.78 -2.81 6.96
C VAL A 66 -7.46 -2.40 5.66
N MET A 67 -6.90 -2.79 4.51
CA MET A 67 -7.39 -2.33 3.21
C MET A 67 -6.94 -3.24 2.07
N GLY A 68 -7.59 -3.09 0.91
CA GLY A 68 -7.10 -3.66 -0.35
C GLY A 68 -6.89 -2.57 -1.38
N VAL A 69 -5.78 -2.66 -2.11
CA VAL A 69 -5.33 -1.64 -3.06
C VAL A 69 -5.12 -2.28 -4.44
N MET A 70 -5.43 -1.54 -5.50
CA MET A 70 -5.10 -1.92 -6.87
C MET A 70 -4.25 -0.81 -7.48
N CYS A 71 -3.00 -1.11 -7.79
CA CYS A 71 -2.13 -0.22 -8.53
C CYS A 71 -2.17 -0.61 -9.99
N TRP A 72 -2.31 0.34 -10.90
CA TRP A 72 -2.25 0.06 -12.33
C TRP A 72 -1.37 1.08 -13.05
N SER A 73 -0.36 0.57 -13.75
CA SER A 73 0.55 1.36 -14.57
C SER A 73 1.16 0.45 -15.65
N PRO A 74 0.87 0.68 -16.95
CA PRO A 74 1.28 -0.22 -18.03
C PRO A 74 2.79 -0.52 -18.15
N PRO A 75 3.72 0.41 -17.90
CA PRO A 75 5.16 0.11 -17.98
C PRO A 75 5.60 -0.97 -16.99
N LEU A 76 6.15 -2.06 -17.54
CA LEU A 76 6.67 -3.19 -16.78
C LEU A 76 8.19 -3.15 -16.65
N ASP A 77 8.70 -3.71 -15.56
CA ASP A 77 10.11 -4.03 -15.39
C ASP A 77 10.51 -5.28 -16.20
N LYS A 78 11.80 -5.67 -16.08
CA LYS A 78 12.33 -6.86 -16.75
C LYS A 78 11.72 -8.17 -16.24
N LEU A 79 11.05 -8.16 -15.09
CA LEU A 79 10.46 -9.32 -14.43
C LEU A 79 8.93 -9.40 -14.67
N GLY A 80 8.36 -8.46 -15.42
CA GLY A 80 6.93 -8.43 -15.76
C GLY A 80 6.04 -7.75 -14.70
N ASN A 81 6.62 -7.01 -13.75
CA ASN A 81 5.89 -6.26 -12.73
C ASN A 81 5.80 -4.78 -13.09
N SER A 82 4.72 -4.10 -12.71
CA SER A 82 4.58 -2.66 -12.93
C SER A 82 5.63 -1.86 -12.15
N VAL A 83 6.47 -1.09 -12.83
CA VAL A 83 7.57 -0.32 -12.20
C VAL A 83 7.04 0.63 -11.12
N ARG A 84 6.02 1.43 -11.48
CA ARG A 84 5.40 2.39 -10.55
C ARG A 84 4.64 1.69 -9.44
N GLY A 85 4.03 0.54 -9.73
CA GLY A 85 3.32 -0.24 -8.73
C GLY A 85 4.25 -0.82 -7.66
N ILE A 86 5.42 -1.34 -8.06
CA ILE A 86 6.45 -1.81 -7.11
C ILE A 86 6.98 -0.66 -6.26
N GLN A 87 7.28 0.48 -6.90
CA GLN A 87 7.72 1.68 -6.18
C GLN A 87 6.69 2.11 -5.13
N PHE A 88 5.42 2.21 -5.52
CA PHE A 88 4.33 2.55 -4.60
C PHE A 88 4.24 1.59 -3.42
N CYS A 89 4.31 0.28 -3.65
CA CYS A 89 4.24 -0.72 -2.56
C CYS A 89 5.40 -0.57 -1.58
N THR A 90 6.59 -0.25 -2.09
CA THR A 90 7.81 -0.05 -1.28
C THR A 90 7.70 1.21 -0.44
N ASP A 91 7.24 2.31 -1.02
CA ASP A 91 7.05 3.59 -0.32
C ASP A 91 5.95 3.48 0.73
N LEU A 92 4.86 2.77 0.42
CA LEU A 92 3.76 2.52 1.34
C LEU A 92 4.25 1.83 2.63
N VAL A 93 5.04 0.76 2.51
CA VAL A 93 5.55 0.00 3.67
C VAL A 93 6.71 0.71 4.37
N SER A 94 7.42 1.58 3.67
CA SER A 94 8.44 2.44 4.27
C SER A 94 7.80 3.52 5.14
N LEU A 95 6.70 4.10 4.69
CA LEU A 95 5.97 5.14 5.42
C LEU A 95 5.11 4.55 6.56
N PHE A 96 4.42 3.43 6.31
CA PHE A 96 3.46 2.85 7.25
C PHE A 96 3.91 1.52 7.85
N ASN A 97 3.44 1.22 9.06
CA ASN A 97 3.72 -0.04 9.75
C ASN A 97 2.85 -1.22 9.24
N PHE A 98 2.80 -1.40 7.92
CA PHE A 98 1.99 -2.42 7.25
C PHE A 98 2.75 -3.69 6.89
N HIS A 99 4.08 -3.74 7.07
CA HIS A 99 4.82 -4.97 6.81
C HIS A 99 4.26 -6.10 7.68
N ASN A 100 4.10 -7.32 7.14
CA ASN A 100 3.52 -8.44 7.90
C ASN A 100 4.29 -8.78 9.19
N TYR A 101 5.58 -8.44 9.24
CA TYR A 101 6.44 -8.60 10.42
C TYR A 101 6.71 -7.30 11.20
N ASP A 102 6.07 -6.17 10.85
CA ASP A 102 6.16 -4.95 11.66
C ASP A 102 5.39 -5.10 12.97
N ASN A 103 5.89 -4.44 14.02
CA ASN A 103 5.25 -4.48 15.33
C ASN A 103 4.25 -3.34 15.50
N LEU A 104 3.03 -3.65 15.95
CA LEU A 104 1.96 -2.66 16.16
C LEU A 104 2.19 -1.73 17.36
N ARG A 105 3.09 -2.08 18.29
CA ARG A 105 3.40 -1.30 19.50
C ARG A 105 4.74 -0.57 19.40
N HIS A 106 5.74 -1.25 18.86
CA HIS A 106 7.12 -0.79 18.75
C HIS A 106 7.52 -0.72 17.28
N PHE A 107 6.93 0.21 16.55
CA PHE A 107 7.38 0.56 15.21
C PHE A 107 8.34 1.76 15.32
N ALA A 108 9.30 1.83 14.41
CA ALA A 108 10.28 2.91 14.36
C ALA A 108 9.62 4.24 13.92
N LYS A 109 10.29 5.06 13.11
CA LYS A 109 9.75 6.33 12.55
C LYS A 109 8.57 6.15 11.57
N LYS A 110 7.90 5.00 11.55
CA LYS A 110 6.77 4.67 10.67
C LYS A 110 5.47 5.23 11.23
N HIS A 111 4.52 5.54 10.36
CA HIS A 111 3.18 5.99 10.74
C HIS A 111 2.21 4.81 10.87
N ASP A 112 1.30 4.86 11.84
CA ASP A 112 0.22 3.88 12.00
C ASP A 112 -1.13 4.58 11.84
N PRO A 113 -1.81 4.43 10.69
CA PRO A 113 -3.05 5.14 10.40
C PRO A 113 -4.25 4.54 11.13
N ARG A 114 -4.09 3.41 11.85
CA ARG A 114 -5.15 2.82 12.68
C ARG A 114 -5.30 3.52 14.03
N ARG A 115 -4.34 4.36 14.41
CA ARG A 115 -4.37 5.09 15.67
C ARG A 115 -4.91 6.50 15.41
N GLU A 116 -5.99 6.86 16.09
CA GLU A 116 -6.42 8.25 16.12
C GLU A 116 -5.50 9.06 17.04
N GLY A 117 -4.85 10.07 16.47
CA GLY A 117 -4.00 11.01 17.21
C GLY A 117 -2.53 10.92 16.86
N GLY A 118 -1.93 12.06 16.51
CA GLY A 118 -0.50 12.28 16.32
C GLY A 118 0.38 12.04 17.55
N GLU A 119 -0.03 11.18 18.48
CA GLU A 119 0.79 10.63 19.56
C GLU A 119 1.73 9.56 18.98
N GLN A 120 2.62 9.99 18.08
CA GLN A 120 3.89 9.33 17.94
C GLN A 120 4.59 9.51 19.28
N ARG A 121 4.51 8.52 20.17
CA ARG A 121 5.42 8.44 21.32
C ARG A 121 6.81 8.16 20.77
N TYR A 122 7.41 9.22 20.27
CA TYR A 122 8.83 9.35 20.06
C TYR A 122 9.49 9.27 21.44
N THR A 123 9.88 8.08 21.88
CA THR A 123 10.90 7.96 22.91
C THR A 123 12.25 8.33 22.27
N PHE A 124 12.52 9.63 22.13
CA PHE A 124 13.85 10.14 21.81
C PHE A 124 14.46 10.81 23.06
N GLY A 125 15.76 10.57 23.26
CA GLY A 125 16.57 11.28 24.24
C GLY A 125 16.76 12.77 23.87
N PRO A 126 17.41 13.56 24.73
CA PRO A 126 17.17 15.01 24.78
C PRO A 126 17.83 15.91 23.71
N GLN A 127 18.50 15.40 22.66
CA GLN A 127 19.44 16.25 21.87
C GLN A 127 19.11 16.47 20.38
N ASP A 128 17.97 16.01 19.87
CA ASP A 128 17.81 15.84 18.42
C ASP A 128 16.81 16.82 17.76
N ASN A 129 16.23 17.75 18.53
CA ASN A 129 15.00 18.47 18.15
C ASN A 129 15.17 19.59 17.10
N GLU A 130 16.32 20.24 16.99
CA GLU A 130 16.47 21.40 16.08
C GLU A 130 16.79 21.03 14.63
N SER A 131 17.51 19.93 14.39
CA SER A 131 17.85 19.45 13.05
C SER A 131 16.65 18.83 12.32
N LEU A 132 15.76 18.14 13.05
CA LEU A 132 14.60 17.45 12.48
C LEU A 132 13.52 18.38 11.92
N SER A 133 13.35 19.59 12.48
CA SER A 133 12.32 20.53 11.99
C SER A 133 12.59 21.01 10.56
N ASN A 134 13.87 21.22 10.23
CA ASN A 134 14.31 21.66 8.91
C ASN A 134 14.33 20.52 7.89
N ASP A 135 14.65 19.29 8.32
CA ASP A 135 14.65 18.12 7.45
C ASP A 135 13.24 17.64 7.13
N LEU A 136 12.33 17.63 8.12
CA LEU A 136 10.93 17.25 7.91
C LEU A 136 10.21 18.27 7.01
N GLN A 137 10.48 19.57 7.17
CA GLN A 137 9.96 20.61 6.27
C GLN A 137 10.52 20.48 4.85
N LYS A 138 11.79 20.11 4.69
CA LYS A 138 12.38 19.84 3.36
C LYS A 138 11.81 18.57 2.72
N GLU A 139 11.57 17.51 3.51
CA GLU A 139 11.04 16.24 3.01
C GLU A 139 9.55 16.32 2.66
N LEU A 140 8.78 17.11 3.42
CA LEU A 140 7.37 17.42 3.12
C LEU A 140 7.24 18.37 1.92
N ALA A 141 8.11 19.39 1.80
CA ALA A 141 8.10 20.32 0.65
C ALA A 141 8.53 19.67 -0.67
N LEU A 142 9.24 18.52 -0.64
CA LEU A 142 9.55 17.71 -1.81
C LEU A 142 8.46 16.69 -2.17
N LYS A 143 7.48 16.47 -1.28
CA LYS A 143 6.42 15.45 -1.40
C LYS A 143 5.03 16.08 -1.55
N ASP A 144 4.93 17.30 -2.07
CA ASP A 144 3.64 17.87 -2.48
C ASP A 144 3.08 17.06 -3.66
N THR A 145 2.24 16.09 -3.28
CA THR A 145 1.21 15.37 -4.05
C THR A 145 1.59 14.92 -5.46
N VAL A 146 2.44 13.90 -5.51
CA VAL A 146 2.61 13.06 -6.70
C VAL A 146 1.33 12.29 -7.06
N TRP A 147 0.38 12.15 -6.12
CA TRP A 147 -0.90 11.47 -6.32
C TRP A 147 -2.07 12.43 -6.10
N THR A 148 -2.89 12.63 -7.12
CA THR A 148 -4.13 13.41 -7.05
C THR A 148 -5.34 12.47 -7.01
N GLN A 149 -6.28 12.74 -6.09
CA GLN A 149 -7.55 12.03 -6.08
C GLN A 149 -8.32 12.39 -7.35
N VAL A 150 -8.71 11.39 -8.13
CA VAL A 150 -9.56 11.61 -9.30
C VAL A 150 -10.98 11.85 -8.79
N SER A 151 -11.53 13.02 -9.08
CA SER A 151 -12.93 13.32 -8.80
C SER A 151 -13.82 12.29 -9.52
N PRO A 152 -14.85 11.72 -8.89
CA PRO A 152 -15.76 10.81 -9.57
C PRO A 152 -16.48 11.55 -10.70
N THR A 153 -16.02 11.40 -11.94
CA THR A 153 -16.74 11.89 -13.12
C THR A 153 -17.96 11.01 -13.37
N GLU A 154 -19.07 11.68 -13.64
CA GLU A 154 -20.40 11.15 -13.96
C GLU A 154 -20.36 9.89 -14.85
N CYS A 155 -20.45 8.72 -14.23
CA CYS A 155 -20.88 7.50 -14.88
C CYS A 155 -21.78 6.77 -13.87
N ASN A 156 -23.02 6.53 -14.29
CA ASN A 156 -24.15 6.06 -13.47
C ASN A 156 -23.82 4.88 -12.52
N GLU A 157 -24.39 4.96 -11.32
CA GLU A 157 -24.76 3.82 -10.45
C GLU A 157 -23.69 2.95 -9.76
N ASP A 158 -22.46 3.41 -9.52
CA ASP A 158 -21.53 2.63 -8.68
C ASP A 158 -21.54 3.08 -7.21
N SER A 159 -22.18 2.28 -6.34
CA SER A 159 -22.15 2.43 -4.86
C SER A 159 -20.78 2.10 -4.24
N SER A 160 -19.71 2.09 -5.04
CA SER A 160 -18.40 1.62 -4.62
C SER A 160 -17.64 2.74 -3.89
N THR A 161 -17.22 2.49 -2.64
CA THR A 161 -16.26 3.32 -1.88
C THR A 161 -14.83 3.22 -2.43
N THR A 162 -14.70 3.04 -3.75
CA THR A 162 -13.42 2.91 -4.43
C THR A 162 -12.85 4.30 -4.64
N VAL A 163 -11.82 4.65 -3.87
CA VAL A 163 -11.11 5.91 -4.07
C VAL A 163 -10.00 5.69 -5.10
N VAL A 164 -10.07 6.41 -6.21
CA VAL A 164 -9.09 6.34 -7.29
C VAL A 164 -8.10 7.48 -7.15
N TYR A 165 -6.82 7.14 -7.04
CA TYR A 165 -5.72 8.09 -7.05
C TYR A 165 -4.94 7.95 -8.36
N ARG A 166 -4.63 9.08 -9.01
CA ARG A 166 -3.81 9.14 -10.20
C ARG A 166 -2.47 9.75 -9.86
N MET A 167 -1.40 9.08 -10.24
CA MET A 167 -0.06 9.61 -10.08
C MET A 167 0.27 10.57 -11.23
N GLU A 168 0.54 11.83 -10.91
CA GLU A 168 1.02 12.83 -11.87
C GLU A 168 2.41 12.43 -12.39
N ASN A 169 2.72 12.82 -13.62
CA ASN A 169 4.01 12.48 -14.24
C ASN A 169 5.13 13.17 -13.45
N VAL A 170 5.93 12.37 -12.73
CA VAL A 170 7.25 12.80 -12.31
C VAL A 170 8.02 13.03 -13.61
N GLY A 171 8.30 14.29 -13.94
CA GLY A 171 9.02 14.65 -15.16
C GLY A 171 10.28 13.81 -15.30
N GLU A 172 10.54 13.31 -16.51
CA GLU A 172 11.81 12.66 -16.86
C GLU A 172 12.95 13.66 -16.59
N GLY A 173 13.58 13.53 -15.44
CA GLY A 173 14.88 14.12 -15.15
C GLY A 173 15.92 13.35 -15.94
N ASN A 174 16.31 13.93 -17.08
CA ASN A 174 17.42 13.51 -17.94
C ASN A 174 18.75 13.47 -17.18
#